data_AF-A0A9W4S046-F1
#
_entry.id   AF-A0A9W4S046-F1
#
_cell.length_a   1.000
_cell.length_b   1.000
_cell.length_c   1.000
_cell.angle_alpha   90.00
_cell.angle_beta   90.00
_cell.angle_gamma   90.00
#
_symmetry.space_group_name_H-M   'P 1'
#
loop_
_entity.id
_entity.type
_entity.pdbx_description
1 polymer ?
#
loop_
_entity_poly.entity_id
_entity_poly.type
_entity_poly.pdbx_seq_one_letter_code
_entity_poly.pdbx_strand_id
1 'polypeptide(L)'
;DPLEKARGRPAPTADFNLHENGATSDGPFNTWRWPKHLQKKLGEGKQPVVMPPDTIDLKGKRLDYIFFGAPTDPNGGEWVIKEAEVGMVEPHPTLGCSLSDHFSVEATLSYHPTRIRRDPRLSARLSIQLEPYLLQSLSLSDAEYDSILSTVREYVTREEKQRFNRGMHFAFWFTVLWVCLIGVWWSKHNAVAFILMLFSSFGLVAGVIDGLLSLLFFNTELRALKEFEWEMKNAKGQAFWKSGRASGMEKPM
;
A
#
# COMPACT_ATOMS: atom_id res chain seq x y z
N ASP A 1 -5.37 -9.95 -14.34
CA ASP A 1 -5.03 -8.66 -14.95
C ASP A 1 -4.83 -8.85 -16.46
N PRO A 2 -5.56 -8.12 -17.33
CA PRO A 2 -5.34 -8.14 -18.79
C PRO A 2 -3.90 -7.81 -19.22
N LEU A 3 -3.21 -6.92 -18.50
CA LEU A 3 -1.81 -6.57 -18.79
C LEU A 3 -0.88 -7.76 -18.52
N GLU A 4 -1.05 -8.44 -17.39
CA GLU A 4 -0.28 -9.65 -17.08
C GLU A 4 -0.57 -10.81 -18.04
N LYS A 5 -1.83 -10.95 -18.50
CA LYS A 5 -2.18 -11.93 -19.53
C LYS A 5 -1.51 -11.61 -20.87
N ALA A 6 -1.40 -10.33 -21.24
CA ALA A 6 -0.76 -9.90 -22.48
C ALA A 6 0.77 -10.15 -22.48
N ARG A 7 1.41 -10.24 -21.31
CA ARG A 7 2.85 -10.54 -21.20
C ARG A 7 3.21 -11.96 -21.62
N GLY A 8 2.24 -12.88 -21.72
CA GLY A 8 2.46 -14.27 -22.17
C GLY A 8 3.43 -15.08 -21.28
N ARG A 9 3.72 -14.60 -20.06
CA ARG A 9 4.59 -15.27 -19.11
C ARG A 9 3.82 -16.36 -18.35
N PRO A 10 4.49 -17.45 -17.93
CA PRO A 10 3.86 -18.42 -17.04
C PRO A 10 3.45 -17.74 -15.74
N ALA A 11 2.42 -18.29 -15.08
CA ALA A 11 2.06 -17.85 -13.74
C ALA A 11 3.26 -18.03 -12.80
N PRO A 12 3.60 -17.03 -11.97
CA PRO A 12 4.75 -17.13 -11.10
C PRO A 12 4.52 -18.17 -10.01
N THR A 13 5.60 -18.79 -9.54
CA THR A 13 5.59 -19.69 -8.40
C THR A 13 5.72 -18.89 -7.09
N ALA A 14 5.41 -19.52 -5.96
CA ALA A 14 5.56 -18.93 -4.63
C ALA A 14 7.01 -18.48 -4.39
N ASP A 15 7.97 -19.32 -4.77
CA ASP A 15 9.40 -19.05 -4.64
C ASP A 15 9.85 -17.87 -5.50
N PHE A 16 9.43 -17.85 -6.78
CA PHE A 16 9.72 -16.74 -7.69
C PHE A 16 9.08 -15.44 -7.18
N ASN A 17 7.85 -15.50 -6.68
CA ASN A 17 7.21 -14.33 -6.12
C ASN A 17 7.94 -13.80 -4.90
N LEU A 18 8.42 -14.66 -4.01
CA LEU A 18 9.14 -14.27 -2.81
C LEU A 18 10.48 -13.61 -3.14
N HIS A 19 11.30 -14.28 -3.95
CA HIS A 19 12.69 -13.87 -4.18
C HIS A 19 12.85 -12.85 -5.31
N GLU A 20 12.08 -12.95 -6.39
CA GLU A 20 12.26 -12.09 -7.58
C GLU A 20 11.25 -10.94 -7.62
N ASN A 21 9.97 -11.23 -7.36
CA ASN A 21 8.94 -10.17 -7.35
C ASN A 21 8.88 -9.41 -6.01
N GLY A 22 9.50 -9.94 -4.94
CA GLY A 22 9.49 -9.36 -3.60
C GLY A 22 8.11 -9.37 -2.96
N ALA A 23 7.33 -10.44 -3.13
CA ALA A 23 6.00 -10.56 -2.55
C ALA A 23 6.10 -10.74 -1.02
N THR A 24 5.50 -9.80 -0.29
CA THR A 24 5.53 -9.74 1.18
C THR A 24 4.22 -10.20 1.80
N SER A 25 3.14 -10.24 1.03
CA SER A 25 1.81 -10.59 1.52
C SER A 25 1.06 -11.49 0.54
N ASP A 26 -0.01 -12.12 1.00
CA ASP A 26 -0.96 -12.92 0.21
C ASP A 26 -0.44 -14.16 -0.52
N GLY A 27 0.86 -14.45 -0.44
CA GLY A 27 1.49 -15.61 -1.06
C GLY A 27 1.28 -16.93 -0.28
N PRO A 28 1.49 -18.10 -0.92
CA PRO A 28 1.32 -19.41 -0.31
C PRO A 28 2.18 -19.69 0.92
N PHE A 29 3.35 -19.05 1.07
CA PHE A 29 4.17 -19.21 2.28
C PHE A 29 3.55 -18.54 3.52
N ASN A 30 2.61 -17.61 3.34
CA ASN A 30 1.99 -16.88 4.44
C ASN A 30 0.76 -17.60 4.99
N THR A 31 0.91 -18.16 6.18
CA THR A 31 -0.13 -18.97 6.85
C THR A 31 -1.41 -18.19 7.21
N TRP A 32 -1.35 -16.87 7.34
CA TRP A 32 -2.52 -16.02 7.61
C TRP A 32 -3.54 -16.04 6.48
N ARG A 33 -3.07 -16.35 5.27
CA ARG A 33 -3.88 -16.39 4.05
C ARG A 33 -4.25 -17.80 3.61
N TRP A 34 -3.86 -18.80 4.40
CA TRP A 34 -4.23 -20.17 4.15
C TRP A 34 -5.73 -20.42 4.33
N PRO A 35 -6.30 -21.36 3.56
CA PRO A 35 -7.64 -21.88 3.83
C PRO A 35 -7.76 -22.43 5.26
N LYS A 36 -8.95 -22.32 5.86
CA LYS A 36 -9.22 -22.75 7.25
C LYS A 36 -8.82 -24.19 7.55
N HIS A 37 -8.89 -25.10 6.59
CA HIS A 37 -8.49 -26.49 6.78
C HIS A 37 -6.97 -26.66 6.95
N LEU A 38 -6.15 -25.81 6.33
CA LEU A 38 -4.70 -25.79 6.56
C LEU A 38 -4.34 -25.03 7.83
N GLN A 39 -5.02 -23.91 8.13
CA GLN A 39 -4.82 -23.18 9.39
C GLN A 39 -5.10 -24.07 10.61
N LYS A 40 -6.08 -24.98 10.53
CA LYS A 40 -6.35 -25.97 11.59
C LYS A 40 -5.21 -26.96 11.83
N LYS A 41 -4.25 -27.08 10.90
CA LYS A 41 -3.04 -27.91 11.07
C LYS A 41 -1.89 -27.16 11.75
N LEU A 42 -2.06 -25.87 12.04
CA LEU A 42 -1.11 -25.05 12.80
C LEU A 42 -1.31 -25.20 14.31
N GLY A 43 -0.26 -25.00 15.09
CA GLY A 43 -0.25 -25.05 16.54
C GLY A 43 0.73 -26.08 17.11
N GLU A 44 0.94 -25.98 18.42
CA GLU A 44 1.89 -26.82 19.15
C GLU A 44 1.61 -28.32 19.00
N GLY A 45 2.67 -29.10 18.78
CA GLY A 45 2.61 -30.55 18.61
C GLY A 45 2.05 -31.03 17.26
N LYS A 46 1.73 -30.12 16.33
CA LYS A 46 1.26 -30.49 14.98
C LYS A 46 2.42 -30.60 14.00
N GLN A 47 2.23 -31.47 13.00
CA GLN A 47 3.22 -31.67 11.94
C GLN A 47 3.34 -30.40 11.09
N PRO A 48 4.57 -29.89 10.84
CA PRO A 48 4.79 -28.74 9.97
C PRO A 48 4.22 -28.99 8.57
N VAL A 49 3.43 -28.04 8.09
CA VAL A 49 2.94 -28.06 6.72
C VAL A 49 3.94 -27.28 5.87
N VAL A 50 4.63 -27.98 4.97
CA VAL A 50 5.58 -27.36 4.03
C VAL A 50 4.86 -27.08 2.71
N MET A 51 4.94 -25.84 2.24
CA MET A 51 4.43 -25.47 0.92
C MET A 51 5.52 -25.70 -0.14
N PRO A 52 5.21 -26.43 -1.23
CA PRO A 52 6.17 -26.61 -2.32
C PRO A 52 6.59 -25.27 -2.95
N PRO A 53 7.89 -25.02 -3.20
CA PRO A 53 8.37 -23.77 -3.81
C PRO A 53 7.77 -23.48 -5.20
N ASP A 54 7.46 -24.53 -5.95
CA ASP A 54 6.85 -24.49 -7.28
C ASP A 54 5.33 -24.29 -7.28
N THR A 55 4.72 -24.13 -6.09
CA THR A 55 3.29 -23.82 -5.95
C THR A 55 2.97 -22.55 -6.74
N ILE A 56 2.01 -22.63 -7.68
CA ILE A 56 1.57 -21.47 -8.44
C ILE A 56 0.98 -20.42 -7.50
N ASP A 57 1.51 -19.19 -7.57
CA ASP A 57 1.10 -18.08 -6.75
C ASP A 57 0.55 -16.92 -7.60
N LEU A 58 -0.77 -16.87 -7.71
CA LEU A 58 -1.49 -15.80 -8.40
C LEU A 58 -1.85 -14.62 -7.48
N LYS A 59 -1.56 -14.72 -6.18
CA LYS A 59 -2.08 -13.81 -5.16
C LYS A 59 -1.00 -13.05 -4.40
N GLY A 60 0.26 -13.48 -4.49
CA GLY A 60 1.40 -12.78 -3.91
C GLY A 60 1.41 -11.30 -4.29
N LYS A 61 1.57 -10.44 -3.28
CA LYS A 61 1.62 -8.98 -3.45
C LYS A 61 2.86 -8.43 -2.79
N ARG A 62 3.53 -7.53 -3.51
CA ARG A 62 4.57 -6.66 -2.95
C ARG A 62 3.92 -5.37 -2.47
N LEU A 63 3.65 -5.31 -1.18
CA LEU A 63 2.96 -4.18 -0.55
C LEU A 63 3.91 -3.29 0.26
N ASP A 64 5.05 -3.84 0.67
CA ASP A 64 6.00 -3.18 1.56
C ASP A 64 7.24 -2.74 0.77
N TYR A 65 7.69 -1.50 0.99
CA TYR A 65 8.75 -0.87 0.22
C TYR A 65 9.65 -0.05 1.14
N ILE A 66 10.96 -0.06 0.86
CA ILE A 66 11.93 0.88 1.44
C ILE A 66 12.36 1.81 0.31
N PHE A 67 12.10 3.11 0.48
CA PHE A 67 12.61 4.14 -0.43
C PHE A 67 13.90 4.72 0.15
N PHE A 68 14.98 4.66 -0.63
CA PHE A 68 16.28 5.16 -0.24
C PHE A 68 16.73 6.26 -1.20
N GLY A 69 16.90 7.48 -0.67
CA GLY A 69 17.59 8.56 -1.37
C GLY A 69 19.06 8.54 -0.97
N ALA A 70 19.96 8.51 -1.95
CA ALA A 70 21.40 8.58 -1.74
C ALA A 70 21.89 10.04 -1.88
N PRO A 71 21.87 10.88 -0.83
CA PRO A 71 22.53 12.16 -0.90
C PRO A 71 24.04 11.92 -1.05
N THR A 72 24.66 12.58 -2.01
CA THR A 72 26.13 12.70 -2.06
C THR A 72 26.61 13.33 -0.76
N ASP A 73 27.44 12.61 0.00
CA ASP A 73 28.05 13.13 1.22
C ASP A 73 28.95 14.32 0.86
N PRO A 74 28.79 15.49 1.50
CA PRO A 74 29.67 16.65 1.32
C PRO A 74 31.17 16.32 1.48
N ASN A 75 31.50 15.29 2.26
CA ASN A 75 32.86 14.84 2.52
C ASN A 75 33.40 13.81 1.51
N GLY A 76 32.64 13.51 0.45
CA GLY A 76 33.06 12.63 -0.64
C GLY A 76 32.89 11.16 -0.32
N GLY A 77 31.64 10.72 -0.16
CA GLY A 77 31.24 9.33 -0.08
C GLY A 77 29.78 9.11 -0.48
N GLU A 78 29.43 7.87 -0.79
CA GLU A 78 28.12 7.50 -1.32
C GLU A 78 27.60 6.27 -0.60
N TRP A 79 26.32 6.30 -0.24
CA TRP A 79 25.61 5.14 0.27
C TRP A 79 25.01 4.37 -0.91
N VAL A 80 25.21 3.06 -0.93
CA VAL A 80 24.61 2.17 -1.93
C VAL A 80 23.82 1.07 -1.25
N ILE A 81 22.80 0.57 -1.95
CA ILE A 81 22.05 -0.61 -1.53
C ILE A 81 22.91 -1.83 -1.87
N LYS A 82 23.40 -2.53 -0.87
CA LYS A 82 24.17 -3.76 -1.05
C LYS A 82 23.24 -4.95 -1.37
N GLU A 83 22.11 -5.01 -0.67
CA GLU A 83 21.18 -6.13 -0.69
C GLU A 83 19.79 -5.65 -0.27
N ALA A 84 18.77 -6.25 -0.87
CA ALA A 84 17.38 -6.08 -0.46
C ALA A 84 16.63 -7.40 -0.69
N GLU A 85 15.92 -7.88 0.33
CA GLU A 85 15.25 -9.17 0.30
C GLU A 85 13.97 -9.18 1.14
N VAL A 86 13.15 -10.20 0.94
CA VAL A 86 12.00 -10.48 1.80
C VAL A 86 12.48 -11.39 2.94
N GLY A 87 12.37 -10.92 4.17
CA GLY A 87 12.83 -11.61 5.36
C GLY A 87 11.71 -12.13 6.25
N MET A 88 12.09 -12.73 7.39
CA MET A 88 11.15 -13.25 8.40
C MET A 88 10.08 -14.20 7.83
N VAL A 89 10.47 -14.97 6.82
CA VAL A 89 9.59 -15.91 6.08
C VAL A 89 9.42 -17.24 6.81
N GLU A 90 10.31 -17.54 7.75
CA GLU A 90 10.30 -18.79 8.50
C GLU A 90 9.08 -18.87 9.44
N PRO A 91 8.41 -20.04 9.50
CA PRO A 91 7.32 -20.25 10.45
C PRO A 91 7.82 -20.25 11.91
N HIS A 92 6.96 -19.78 12.83
CA HIS A 92 7.22 -19.84 14.26
C HIS A 92 7.52 -21.28 14.71
N PRO A 93 8.62 -21.56 15.43
CA PRO A 93 9.11 -22.91 15.68
C PRO A 93 8.10 -23.81 16.43
N THR A 94 7.33 -23.25 17.36
CA THR A 94 6.33 -24.01 18.13
C THR A 94 4.96 -24.08 17.45
N LEU A 95 4.57 -23.04 16.70
CA LEU A 95 3.18 -22.88 16.22
C LEU A 95 3.05 -23.22 14.73
N GLY A 96 4.16 -23.25 13.98
CA GLY A 96 4.18 -23.48 12.55
C GLY A 96 3.52 -22.38 11.72
N CYS A 97 3.13 -21.26 12.33
CA CYS A 97 2.51 -20.12 11.65
C CYS A 97 3.53 -19.02 11.35
N SER A 98 3.29 -18.28 10.28
CA SER A 98 4.01 -17.02 9.98
C SER A 98 3.83 -16.04 11.14
N LEU A 99 4.90 -15.31 11.47
CA LEU A 99 4.90 -14.36 12.59
C LEU A 99 3.96 -13.16 12.38
N SER A 100 3.68 -12.82 11.12
CA SER A 100 2.87 -11.68 10.70
C SER A 100 2.11 -12.03 9.41
N ASP A 101 1.03 -11.30 9.11
CA ASP A 101 0.33 -11.40 7.82
C ASP A 101 1.05 -10.65 6.69
N HIS A 102 2.18 -10.02 6.99
CA HIS A 102 3.19 -9.51 6.06
C HIS A 102 4.59 -10.00 6.47
N PHE A 103 5.38 -10.47 5.51
CA PHE A 103 6.82 -10.72 5.68
C PHE A 103 7.60 -9.40 5.73
N SER A 104 8.80 -9.41 6.33
CA SER A 104 9.63 -8.21 6.39
C SER A 104 10.22 -7.89 5.02
N VAL A 105 10.54 -6.61 4.81
CA VAL A 105 11.47 -6.18 3.75
C VAL A 105 12.74 -5.73 4.44
N GLU A 106 13.84 -6.33 4.07
CA GLU A 106 15.15 -6.09 4.67
C GLU A 106 16.07 -5.50 3.61
N ALA A 107 16.83 -4.46 3.98
CA ALA A 107 17.78 -3.82 3.09
C ALA A 107 19.09 -3.53 3.83
N THR A 108 20.20 -3.95 3.23
CA THR A 108 21.54 -3.64 3.73
C THR A 108 22.12 -2.50 2.92
N LEU A 109 22.45 -1.39 3.58
CA LEU A 109 23.13 -0.25 2.97
C LEU A 109 24.63 -0.31 3.28
N SER A 110 25.47 0.09 2.32
CA SER A 110 26.92 0.17 2.50
C SER A 110 27.42 1.55 2.10
N TYR A 111 28.24 2.16 2.96
CA TYR A 111 28.87 3.44 2.67
C TYR A 111 30.21 3.24 1.98
N HIS A 112 30.38 3.87 0.82
CA HIS A 112 31.60 3.86 0.02
C HIS A 112 32.23 5.25 0.00
N PRO A 113 33.35 5.47 0.70
CA PRO A 113 34.09 6.72 0.58
C PRO A 113 34.73 6.84 -0.81
N THR A 114 34.61 7.99 -1.46
CA THR A 114 35.06 8.25 -2.85
C THR A 114 36.56 8.04 -3.05
N ARG A 115 37.36 7.93 -1.97
CA ARG A 115 38.79 7.57 -2.04
C ARG A 115 39.04 6.11 -2.49
N ILE A 116 38.04 5.23 -2.47
CA ILE A 116 38.12 3.82 -2.90
C ILE A 116 37.81 3.65 -4.40
N ARG A 117 37.79 4.73 -5.18
CA ARG A 117 37.66 4.70 -6.66
C ARG A 117 38.90 4.12 -7.39
N ARG A 118 39.73 3.32 -6.69
CA ARG A 118 40.93 2.65 -7.20
C ARG A 118 40.81 1.11 -7.27
N ASP A 119 39.72 0.51 -6.80
CA ASP A 119 39.45 -0.92 -7.01
C ASP A 119 38.52 -1.12 -8.23
N PRO A 120 39.02 -1.71 -9.35
CA PRO A 120 38.26 -1.89 -10.58
C PRO A 120 37.03 -2.80 -10.46
N ARG A 121 37.01 -3.73 -9.49
CA ARG A 121 35.90 -4.69 -9.33
C ARG A 121 34.75 -4.09 -8.54
N LEU A 122 35.09 -3.31 -7.50
CA LEU A 122 34.11 -2.57 -6.72
C LEU A 122 33.50 -1.45 -7.56
N SER A 123 34.30 -0.76 -8.39
CA SER A 123 33.82 0.29 -9.27
C SER A 123 32.78 -0.18 -10.28
N ALA A 124 32.85 -1.44 -10.77
CA ALA A 124 31.91 -1.97 -11.76
C ALA A 124 30.51 -2.21 -11.18
N ARG A 125 30.42 -2.82 -9.99
CA ARG A 125 29.13 -3.01 -9.28
C ARG A 125 28.56 -1.67 -8.82
N LEU A 126 29.41 -0.81 -8.26
CA LEU A 126 29.06 0.54 -7.85
C LEU A 126 28.55 1.34 -9.07
N SER A 127 29.21 1.25 -10.23
CA SER A 127 28.76 1.93 -11.45
C SER A 127 27.45 1.38 -12.00
N ILE A 128 27.13 0.09 -11.89
CA ILE A 128 25.83 -0.44 -12.34
C ILE A 128 24.70 0.05 -11.42
N GLN A 129 24.96 0.17 -10.12
CA GLN A 129 23.99 0.67 -9.16
C GLN A 129 23.84 2.19 -9.22
N LEU A 130 24.93 2.93 -9.46
CA LEU A 130 24.92 4.39 -9.56
C LEU A 130 24.67 4.92 -10.97
N GLU A 131 24.87 4.16 -12.06
CA GLU A 131 24.58 4.59 -13.43
C GLU A 131 23.15 5.11 -13.58
N PRO A 132 22.11 4.40 -13.09
CA PRO A 132 20.75 4.93 -13.08
C PRO A 132 20.65 6.22 -12.27
N TYR A 133 21.31 6.34 -11.11
CA TYR A 133 21.25 7.54 -10.27
C TYR A 133 22.08 8.72 -10.79
N LEU A 134 23.15 8.46 -11.57
CA LEU A 134 24.06 9.44 -12.14
C LEU A 134 23.59 9.93 -13.51
N LEU A 135 22.91 9.06 -14.30
CA LEU A 135 22.33 9.42 -15.60
C LEU A 135 20.88 9.88 -15.51
N GLN A 136 20.11 9.41 -14.54
CA GLN A 136 18.77 9.92 -14.28
C GLN A 136 18.92 11.21 -13.48
N SER A 137 18.65 12.34 -14.13
CA SER A 137 18.24 13.52 -13.38
C SER A 137 17.22 13.05 -12.34
N LEU A 138 17.46 13.27 -11.05
CA LEU A 138 16.56 12.97 -9.93
C LEU A 138 15.13 13.54 -10.07
N SER A 139 14.83 14.20 -11.20
CA SER A 139 13.50 14.60 -11.64
C SER A 139 12.86 13.49 -12.47
N LEU A 140 11.67 13.07 -12.05
CA LEU A 140 10.75 12.31 -12.90
C LEU A 140 10.49 13.08 -14.21
N SER A 141 10.18 12.36 -15.28
CA SER A 141 9.72 12.96 -16.52
C SER A 141 8.37 13.67 -16.32
N ASP A 142 8.07 14.63 -17.19
CA ASP A 142 6.82 15.40 -17.12
C ASP A 142 5.58 14.47 -17.18
N ALA A 143 5.65 13.44 -18.02
CA ALA A 143 4.60 12.44 -18.18
C ALA A 143 4.42 11.56 -16.93
N GLU A 144 5.49 11.24 -16.21
CA GLU A 144 5.41 10.49 -14.95
C GLU A 144 4.75 11.32 -13.85
N TYR A 145 5.10 12.61 -13.73
CA TYR A 145 4.41 13.52 -12.80
C TYR A 145 2.91 13.62 -13.14
N ASP A 146 2.55 13.79 -14.41
CA ASP A 146 1.15 13.87 -14.83
C ASP A 146 0.40 12.56 -14.60
N SER A 147 1.05 11.42 -14.82
CA SER A 147 0.48 10.11 -14.51
C SER A 147 0.17 10.01 -13.01
N ILE A 148 1.14 10.32 -12.13
CA ILE A 148 0.94 10.30 -10.67
C ILE A 148 -0.21 11.22 -10.26
N LEU A 149 -0.19 12.47 -10.75
CA LEU A 149 -1.24 13.45 -10.43
C LEU A 149 -2.63 13.00 -10.94
N SER A 150 -2.69 12.37 -12.11
CA SER A 150 -3.96 11.84 -12.65
C SER A 150 -4.51 10.71 -11.78
N THR A 151 -3.67 9.75 -11.37
CA THR A 151 -4.06 8.64 -10.49
C THR A 151 -4.51 9.16 -9.12
N VAL A 152 -3.82 10.14 -8.55
CA VAL A 152 -4.22 10.78 -7.28
C VAL A 152 -5.59 11.45 -7.43
N ARG A 153 -5.84 12.19 -8.52
CA ARG A 153 -7.14 12.86 -8.74
C ARG A 153 -8.29 11.88 -8.93
N GLU A 154 -8.07 10.79 -9.67
CA GLU A 154 -9.07 9.72 -9.82
C GLU A 154 -9.42 9.10 -8.47
N TYR A 155 -8.41 8.82 -7.66
CA TYR A 155 -8.59 8.29 -6.30
C TYR A 155 -9.35 9.28 -5.41
N VAL A 156 -8.93 10.54 -5.34
CA VAL A 156 -9.60 11.60 -4.56
C VAL A 156 -11.06 11.74 -4.95
N THR A 157 -11.38 11.77 -6.25
CA THR A 157 -12.76 11.88 -6.73
C THR A 157 -13.62 10.71 -6.26
N ARG A 158 -13.07 9.49 -6.30
CA ARG A 158 -13.75 8.29 -5.81
C ARG A 158 -13.99 8.37 -4.30
N GLU A 159 -12.98 8.77 -3.54
CA GLU A 159 -13.06 8.86 -2.08
C GLU A 159 -14.03 9.95 -1.61
N GLU A 160 -14.06 11.13 -2.26
CA GLU A 160 -15.04 12.18 -1.94
C GLU A 160 -16.48 11.70 -2.18
N LYS A 161 -16.73 10.96 -3.26
CA LYS A 161 -18.03 10.35 -3.53
C LYS A 161 -18.38 9.26 -2.51
N GLN A 162 -17.43 8.40 -2.14
CA GLN A 162 -17.66 7.37 -1.13
C GLN A 162 -17.97 7.97 0.24
N ARG A 163 -17.21 8.99 0.65
CA ARG A 163 -17.44 9.74 1.88
C ARG A 163 -18.85 10.35 1.89
N PHE A 164 -19.24 11.05 0.83
CA PHE A 164 -20.58 11.64 0.72
C PHE A 164 -21.68 10.57 0.81
N ASN A 165 -21.56 9.49 0.05
CA ASN A 165 -22.54 8.41 0.05
C ASN A 165 -22.67 7.73 1.42
N ARG A 166 -21.56 7.49 2.12
CA ARG A 166 -21.56 6.92 3.47
C ARG A 166 -22.15 7.88 4.50
N GLY A 167 -21.84 9.18 4.41
CA GLY A 167 -22.46 10.20 5.24
C GLY A 167 -23.97 10.31 5.01
N MET A 168 -24.43 10.21 3.75
CA MET A 168 -25.84 10.17 3.41
C MET A 168 -26.53 8.89 3.91
N HIS A 169 -25.85 7.74 3.87
CA HIS A 169 -26.36 6.48 4.43
C HIS A 169 -26.59 6.59 5.95
N PHE A 170 -25.67 7.22 6.68
CA PHE A 170 -25.87 7.55 8.09
C PHE A 170 -27.10 8.45 8.30
N ALA A 171 -27.20 9.57 7.58
CA ALA A 171 -28.31 10.51 7.71
C ALA A 171 -29.67 9.86 7.37
N PHE A 172 -29.70 8.98 6.37
CA PHE A 172 -30.87 8.19 6.01
C PHE A 172 -31.32 7.31 7.18
N TRP A 173 -30.44 6.49 7.76
CA TRP A 173 -30.81 5.61 8.87
C TRP A 173 -31.15 6.35 10.14
N PHE A 174 -30.51 7.50 10.39
CA PHE A 174 -30.89 8.39 11.46
C PHE A 174 -32.33 8.91 11.27
N THR A 175 -32.71 9.26 10.04
CA THR A 175 -34.08 9.69 9.71
C THR A 175 -35.08 8.55 9.88
N VAL A 176 -34.75 7.33 9.42
CA VAL A 176 -35.57 6.13 9.61
C VAL A 176 -35.80 5.85 11.10
N LEU A 177 -34.77 5.98 11.94
CA LEU A 177 -34.91 5.86 13.39
C LEU A 177 -35.95 6.84 13.94
N TRP A 178 -35.84 8.13 13.59
CA TRP A 178 -36.81 9.14 14.02
C TRP A 178 -38.24 8.79 13.60
N VAL A 179 -38.44 8.37 12.35
CA VAL A 179 -39.75 7.96 11.83
C VAL A 179 -40.28 6.73 12.59
N CYS A 180 -39.43 5.73 12.84
CA CYS A 180 -39.81 4.54 13.61
C CYS A 180 -40.18 4.88 15.05
N LEU A 181 -39.43 5.74 15.73
CA LEU A 181 -39.73 6.19 17.09
C LEU A 181 -41.08 6.93 17.17
N ILE A 182 -41.39 7.78 16.20
CA ILE A 182 -42.70 8.40 16.09
C ILE A 182 -43.77 7.33 15.85
N GLY A 183 -43.53 6.39 14.94
CA GLY A 183 -44.45 5.29 14.63
C GLY A 183 -44.80 4.41 15.83
N VAL A 184 -43.85 4.18 16.73
CA VAL A 184 -44.07 3.43 17.99
C VAL A 184 -45.17 4.07 18.84
N TRP A 185 -45.25 5.40 18.91
CA TRP A 185 -46.30 6.09 19.68
C TRP A 185 -47.72 5.82 19.19
N TRP A 186 -47.87 5.48 17.90
CA TRP A 186 -49.17 5.21 17.27
C TRP A 186 -49.44 3.70 17.14
N SER A 187 -48.53 2.85 17.60
CA SER A 187 -48.64 1.41 17.45
C SER A 187 -49.64 0.81 18.45
N LYS A 188 -50.72 0.23 17.94
CA LYS A 188 -51.73 -0.48 18.76
C LYS A 188 -51.26 -1.86 19.23
N HIS A 189 -50.25 -2.45 18.58
CA HIS A 189 -49.76 -3.80 18.86
C HIS A 189 -48.28 -3.79 19.21
N ASN A 190 -47.92 -4.46 20.30
CA ASN A 190 -46.52 -4.55 20.78
C ASN A 190 -45.58 -5.18 19.75
N ALA A 191 -46.08 -6.13 18.94
CA ALA A 191 -45.31 -6.76 17.88
C ALA A 191 -44.85 -5.76 16.80
N VAL A 192 -45.72 -4.80 16.44
CA VAL A 192 -45.38 -3.76 15.44
C VAL A 192 -44.34 -2.80 16.02
N ALA A 193 -44.50 -2.39 17.27
CA ALA A 193 -43.52 -1.54 17.96
C ALA A 193 -42.15 -2.24 18.06
N PHE A 194 -42.13 -3.54 18.38
CA PHE A 194 -40.90 -4.33 18.43
C PHE A 194 -40.20 -4.38 17.07
N ILE A 195 -40.93 -4.64 15.98
CA ILE A 195 -40.35 -4.71 14.62
C ILE A 195 -39.76 -3.35 14.20
N LEU A 196 -40.46 -2.24 14.46
CA LEU A 196 -39.97 -0.89 14.14
C LEU A 196 -38.67 -0.56 14.89
N MET A 197 -38.60 -0.93 16.18
CA MET A 197 -37.40 -0.74 17.00
C MET A 197 -36.24 -1.61 16.52
N LEU A 198 -36.50 -2.89 16.21
CA LEU A 198 -35.48 -3.83 15.76
C LEU A 198 -34.88 -3.39 14.41
N PHE A 199 -35.73 -3.06 13.44
CA PHE A 199 -35.31 -2.63 12.12
C PHE A 199 -34.50 -1.33 12.15
N SER A 200 -35.00 -0.32 12.87
CA SER A 200 -34.31 0.97 13.01
C SER A 200 -32.98 0.83 13.74
N SER A 201 -32.88 -0.07 14.71
CA SER A 201 -31.64 -0.30 15.48
C SER A 201 -30.54 -0.96 14.63
N PHE A 202 -30.85 -2.00 13.86
CA PHE A 202 -29.88 -2.60 12.94
C PHE A 202 -29.42 -1.63 11.86
N GLY A 203 -30.37 -0.89 11.28
CA GLY A 203 -30.08 0.16 10.32
C GLY A 203 -29.18 1.26 10.88
N LEU A 204 -29.48 1.72 12.10
CA LEU A 204 -28.67 2.73 12.79
C LEU A 204 -27.25 2.24 13.05
N VAL A 205 -27.05 0.98 13.47
CA VAL A 205 -25.69 0.43 13.66
C VAL A 205 -24.90 0.46 12.37
N ALA A 206 -25.48 0.02 11.25
CA ALA A 206 -24.84 0.08 9.95
C ALA A 206 -24.53 1.53 9.54
N GLY A 207 -25.50 2.44 9.71
CA GLY A 207 -25.33 3.86 9.44
C GLY A 207 -24.25 4.51 10.29
N VAL A 208 -24.16 4.20 11.59
CA VAL A 208 -23.15 4.75 12.50
C VAL A 208 -21.74 4.31 12.10
N ILE A 209 -21.55 3.04 11.72
CA ILE A 209 -20.26 2.55 11.22
C ILE A 209 -19.83 3.34 9.98
N ASP A 210 -20.72 3.52 9.00
CA ASP A 210 -20.45 4.30 7.80
C ASP A 210 -20.21 5.79 8.10
N GLY A 211 -20.95 6.36 9.04
CA GLY A 211 -20.80 7.74 9.50
C GLY A 211 -19.44 7.97 10.16
N LEU A 212 -19.01 7.07 11.05
CA LEU A 212 -17.70 7.12 11.68
C LEU A 212 -16.57 7.00 10.65
N LEU A 213 -16.69 6.07 9.69
CA LEU A 213 -15.75 5.96 8.58
C LEU A 213 -15.67 7.29 7.81
N SER A 214 -16.83 7.83 7.40
CA SER A 214 -17.00 9.11 6.68
C SER A 214 -16.35 10.31 7.39
N LEU A 215 -16.43 10.36 8.72
CA LEU A 215 -15.96 11.51 9.52
C LEU A 215 -14.50 11.39 9.97
N LEU A 216 -14.05 10.20 10.37
CA LEU A 216 -12.74 10.03 11.00
C LEU A 216 -11.64 9.66 9.99
N PHE A 217 -11.92 8.73 9.07
CA PHE A 217 -10.88 8.13 8.23
C PHE A 217 -10.72 8.84 6.89
N PHE A 218 -11.82 9.13 6.17
CA PHE A 218 -11.69 9.78 4.85
C PHE A 218 -11.20 11.23 4.94
N ASN A 219 -11.40 11.91 6.08
CA ASN A 219 -10.92 13.28 6.25
C ASN A 219 -9.39 13.36 6.31
N THR A 220 -8.76 12.48 7.09
CA THR A 220 -7.31 12.44 7.23
C THR A 220 -6.66 11.95 5.94
N GLU A 221 -7.25 10.93 5.31
CA GLU A 221 -6.78 10.41 4.02
C GLU A 221 -6.87 11.45 2.90
N LEU A 222 -8.02 12.11 2.73
CA LEU A 222 -8.17 13.18 1.72
C LEU A 222 -7.22 14.35 1.96
N ARG A 223 -6.92 14.67 3.22
CA ARG A 223 -5.94 15.72 3.55
C ARG A 223 -4.53 15.28 3.15
N ALA A 224 -4.13 14.07 3.51
CA ALA A 224 -2.83 13.51 3.13
C ALA A 224 -2.66 13.44 1.61
N LEU A 225 -3.71 13.05 0.87
CA LEU A 225 -3.68 13.02 -0.59
C LEU A 225 -3.56 14.43 -1.20
N LYS A 226 -4.23 15.44 -0.63
CA LYS A 226 -4.12 16.83 -1.09
C LYS A 226 -2.73 17.41 -0.81
N GLU A 227 -2.14 17.07 0.33
CA GLU A 227 -0.77 17.43 0.69
C GLU A 227 0.22 16.77 -0.28
N PHE A 228 0.09 15.47 -0.53
CA PHE A 228 0.90 14.76 -1.51
C PHE A 228 0.74 15.33 -2.93
N GLU A 229 -0.49 15.65 -3.37
CA GLU A 229 -0.72 16.28 -4.67
C GLU A 229 0.01 17.64 -4.78
N TRP A 230 0.00 18.42 -3.70
CA TRP A 230 0.71 19.70 -3.62
C TRP A 230 2.23 19.50 -3.70
N GLU A 231 2.78 18.54 -2.94
CA GLU A 231 4.22 18.20 -2.99
C GLU A 231 4.65 17.79 -4.41
N MET A 232 3.85 16.97 -5.09
CA MET A 232 4.15 16.52 -6.45
C MET A 232 4.08 17.67 -7.47
N LYS A 233 3.11 18.58 -7.35
CA LYS A 233 3.03 19.77 -8.21
C LYS A 233 4.25 20.68 -8.03
N ASN A 234 4.68 20.89 -6.79
CA ASN A 234 5.85 21.71 -6.50
C ASN A 234 7.14 21.04 -6.98
N ALA A 235 7.28 19.73 -6.78
CA ALA A 235 8.40 18.96 -7.31
C ALA A 235 8.46 19.05 -8.85
N LYS A 236 7.31 18.91 -9.53
CA LYS A 236 7.21 19.12 -10.99
C LYS A 236 7.65 20.53 -11.39
N GLY A 237 7.18 21.56 -10.69
CA GLY A 237 7.57 22.95 -10.93
C GLY A 237 9.07 23.21 -10.75
N GLN A 238 9.67 22.65 -9.70
CA GLN A 238 11.11 22.74 -9.46
C GLN A 238 11.93 22.00 -10.52
N ALA A 239 11.47 20.82 -10.95
CA ALA A 239 12.10 20.06 -12.04
C ALA A 239 12.03 20.84 -13.36
N PHE A 240 10.87 21.41 -13.68
CA PHE A 240 10.67 22.26 -14.86
C PHE A 240 11.61 23.48 -14.83
N TRP A 241 11.72 24.17 -13.70
CA TRP A 241 12.64 25.30 -13.51
C TRP A 241 14.11 24.91 -13.72
N LYS A 242 14.56 23.83 -13.07
CA LYS A 242 15.93 23.32 -13.17
C LYS A 242 16.31 22.86 -14.59
N SER A 243 15.34 22.45 -15.40
CA SER A 243 15.56 22.07 -16.81
C SER A 243 15.85 23.24 -17.76
N GLY A 244 15.85 24.48 -17.26
CA GLY A 244 16.09 25.69 -18.07
C GLY A 244 14.94 26.07 -19.00
N ARG A 245 13.83 25.30 -19.00
CA ARG A 245 12.61 25.57 -19.77
C ARG A 245 11.79 26.76 -19.26
N ALA A 246 12.19 27.35 -18.13
CA ALA A 246 11.49 28.44 -17.46
C ALA A 246 12.18 29.82 -17.59
N SER A 247 13.02 30.04 -18.62
CA SER A 247 13.70 31.32 -18.83
C SER A 247 12.69 32.48 -18.89
N GLY A 248 12.56 33.25 -17.81
CA GLY A 248 11.69 34.43 -17.70
C GLY A 248 10.53 34.35 -16.70
N MET A 249 10.33 33.23 -15.99
CA MET A 249 9.31 33.12 -14.93
C MET A 249 9.91 33.33 -13.52
N GLU A 250 9.11 33.67 -12.52
CA GLU A 250 9.57 33.67 -11.12
C GLU A 250 9.68 32.24 -10.60
N LYS A 251 10.69 32.00 -9.75
CA LYS A 251 10.93 30.69 -9.13
C LYS A 251 9.75 30.32 -8.22
N PRO A 252 9.16 29.12 -8.34
CA PRO A 252 8.09 28.70 -7.45
C PRO A 252 8.59 28.62 -6.00
N MET A 253 7.78 29.10 -5.06
CA MET A 253 8.04 29.12 -3.61
C MET A 253 7.86 27.73 -3.00
#